data_AF-A0A932FHY6-F1
#
_entry.id   AF-A0A932FHY6-F1
#
_cell.length_a   1.000
_cell.length_b   1.000
_cell.length_c   1.000
_cell.angle_alpha   90.00
_cell.angle_beta   90.00
_cell.angle_gamma   90.00
#
_symmetry.space_group_name_H-M   'P 1'
#
loop_
_entity.id
_entity.type
_entity.pdbx_description
1 polymer ?
#
loop_
_entity_poly.entity_id
_entity_poly.type
_entity_poly.pdbx_seq_one_letter_code
_entity_poly.pdbx_strand_id
1 'polypeptide(L)' 'MAEIELSALARQCLNQRIADQQTLDTEVQAWVQERNDQVVKVDWRFTTADARIKLKHLCPKI' A
#
# COMPACT_ATOMS: atom_id res chain seq x y z
N MET A 1 1.00 -2.58 -6.07
CA MET A 1 0.88 -3.10 -4.68
C MET A 1 1.74 -2.28 -3.73
N ALA A 2 3.04 -2.11 -4.02
CA ALA A 2 3.95 -1.27 -3.23
C ALA A 2 3.43 0.17 -3.00
N GLU A 3 2.88 0.84 -4.02
CA GLU A 3 2.36 2.22 -3.88
C GLU A 3 1.12 2.34 -2.96
N ILE A 4 0.29 1.30 -2.90
CA ILE A 4 -0.91 1.27 -2.04
C ILE A 4 -0.47 1.12 -0.58
N GLU A 5 0.46 0.21 -0.32
CA GLU A 5 1.05 0.01 1.00
C GLU A 5 1.80 1.25 1.46
N LEU A 6 2.57 1.91 0.57
CA LEU A 6 3.28 3.15 0.89
C LEU A 6 2.31 4.28 1.25
N SER A 7 1.21 4.42 0.49
CA SER A 7 0.17 5.42 0.76
C SER A 7 -0.56 5.15 2.07
N ALA A 8 -0.77 3.88 2.41
CA ALA A 8 -1.37 3.49 3.68
C ALA A 8 -0.42 3.77 4.85
N LEU A 9 0.86 3.41 4.73
CA LEU A 9 1.90 3.71 5.72
C LEU A 9 1.97 5.21 5.99
N ALA A 10 1.98 6.03 4.93
CA ALA A 10 2.03 7.48 5.05
C ALA A 10 0.84 8.05 5.85
N ARG A 11 -0.37 7.50 5.64
CA ARG A 11 -1.59 8.00 6.29
C ARG A 11 -1.82 7.43 7.69
N GLN A 12 -1.41 6.19 7.93
CA GLN A 12 -1.73 5.45 9.16
C GLN A 12 -0.60 5.50 10.19
N CYS A 13 0.66 5.53 9.74
CA CYS A 13 1.84 5.48 10.61
C CYS A 13 2.61 6.81 10.59
N LEU A 14 2.78 7.43 9.42
CA LEU A 14 3.65 8.61 9.24
C LEU A 14 2.89 9.95 9.24
N ASN A 15 1.63 9.98 9.69
CA ASN A 15 0.84 11.22 9.78
C ASN A 15 1.25 12.13 10.97
N GLN A 16 2.34 11.79 11.64
CA GLN A 16 2.91 12.53 12.75
C GLN A 16 4.40 12.76 12.53
N ARG A 17 4.93 13.82 13.13
CA ARG A 17 6.37 14.08 13.09
C ARG A 17 7.08 13.10 14.03
N ILE A 18 7.93 12.26 13.46
CA ILE A 18 8.81 11.36 14.20
C ILE A 18 10.19 12.00 14.27
N ALA A 19 10.69 12.20 15.49
CA ALA A 19 11.89 13.02 15.74
C ALA A 19 13.20 12.26 15.44
N ASP A 20 13.18 10.94 15.53
CA ASP A 20 14.36 10.10 15.42
C ASP A 20 14.11 8.86 14.55
N GLN A 21 15.17 8.40 13.89
CA GLN A 21 15.09 7.29 12.94
C GLN A 21 14.78 5.95 13.62
N GLN A 22 15.10 5.80 14.90
CA GLN A 22 14.94 4.54 15.62
C GLN A 22 13.48 4.31 16.01
N THR A 23 12.79 5.36 16.45
CA THR A 23 11.34 5.40 16.65
C THR A 23 10.63 5.21 15.31
N LEU A 24 11.11 5.82 14.23
CA LEU A 24 10.54 5.61 12.89
C LEU A 24 10.58 4.13 12.49
N ASP A 25 11.73 3.48 12.66
CA ASP A 25 11.87 2.06 12.34
C ASP A 25 10.93 1.20 13.19
N THR A 26 10.87 1.46 14.50
CA THR A 26 10.00 0.71 15.42
C THR A 26 8.52 0.82 15.05
N GLU A 27 8.03 2.04 14.77
CA GLU A 27 6.65 2.28 14.38
C GLU A 27 6.31 1.63 13.03
N VAL A 28 7.22 1.71 12.06
CA VAL A 28 7.04 1.07 10.74
C VAL A 28 7.02 -0.45 10.89
N GLN A 29 7.91 -1.03 11.68
CA GLN A 29 7.93 -2.48 11.92
C GLN A 29 6.64 -2.96 12.61
N ALA A 30 6.18 -2.24 13.63
CA ALA A 30 4.92 -2.56 14.32
C ALA A 30 3.73 -2.51 13.35
N TRP A 31 3.65 -1.48 12.52
CA TRP A 31 2.59 -1.33 11.52
C TRP A 31 2.64 -2.42 10.42
N VAL A 32 3.84 -2.79 9.98
CA VAL A 32 4.03 -3.88 9.00
C VAL A 32 3.59 -5.22 9.58
N GLN A 33 3.96 -5.53 10.84
CA GLN A 33 3.50 -6.75 11.51
C GLN A 33 1.98 -6.77 11.62
N GLU A 34 1.36 -5.69 12.09
CA GLU A 34 -0.09 -5.60 12.22
C GLU A 34 -0.81 -5.81 10.87
N ARG A 35 -0.34 -5.21 9.78
CA ARG A 35 -0.96 -5.40 8.45
C ARG A 35 -0.78 -6.80 7.90
N ASN A 36 0.37 -7.42 8.15
CA ASN A 36 0.63 -8.79 7.75
C ASN A 36 -0.28 -9.76 8.54
N ASP A 37 -0.45 -9.53 9.84
CA ASP A 37 -1.32 -10.33 10.71
C ASP A 37 -2.81 -10.17 10.37
N GLN A 38 -3.24 -8.96 10.01
CA GLN A 38 -4.59 -8.71 9.52
C GLN A 38 -4.83 -9.32 8.13
N VAL A 39 -3.81 -9.88 7.49
CA VAL A 39 -3.83 -10.44 6.13
C VAL A 39 -4.61 -9.51 5.21
N VAL A 40 -4.26 -8.21 5.24
CA VAL A 40 -4.96 -7.18 4.46
C VAL A 40 -4.73 -7.48 2.99
N LYS A 41 -5.63 -8.30 2.42
CA LYS A 41 -5.64 -8.60 1.00
C LYS A 41 -6.21 -7.39 0.31
N VAL A 42 -5.47 -6.88 -0.67
CA VAL A 42 -6.04 -5.93 -1.63
C VAL A 42 -7.19 -6.65 -2.31
N ASP A 43 -8.42 -6.25 -1.97
CA ASP A 43 -9.64 -6.77 -2.60
C ASP A 43 -9.70 -6.20 -4.01
N TRP A 44 -9.09 -6.94 -4.93
CA TRP A 44 -9.05 -6.60 -6.35
C TRP A 44 -10.45 -6.81 -6.93
N ARG A 45 -11.26 -5.75 -6.92
CA ARG A 45 -12.62 -5.74 -7.48
C ARG A 45 -12.68 -5.72 -9.01
N PHE A 46 -11.54 -5.79 -9.69
CA PHE A 46 -11.45 -5.78 -11.15
C PHE A 46 -10.53 -6.91 -11.60
N THR A 47 -11.00 -7.70 -12.55
CA THR A 47 -10.12 -8.66 -13.22
C THR A 47 -9.10 -7.90 -14.07
N THR A 48 -7.97 -8.53 -14.39
CA THR A 48 -6.99 -7.94 -15.33
C THR A 48 -7.64 -7.58 -16.68
N ALA A 49 -8.64 -8.35 -17.11
CA ALA A 49 -9.43 -8.05 -18.31
C ALA A 49 -10.26 -6.77 -18.14
N ASP A 50 -10.98 -6.61 -17.02
CA ASP A 50 -11.75 -5.40 -16.73
C ASP A 50 -10.87 -4.15 -16.60
N ALA A 51 -9.71 -4.29 -15.98
CA ALA A 51 -8.72 -3.22 -15.88
C ALA A 51 -8.25 -2.78 -17.27
N ARG A 52 -8.01 -3.72 -18.20
CA ARG A 52 -7.60 -3.41 -19.58
C ARG A 52 -8.68 -2.66 -20.37
N ILE A 53 -9.95 -2.93 -20.07
CA ILE A 53 -11.10 -2.25 -20.69
C ILE A 53 -11.32 -0.85 -20.10
N LYS A 54 -11.11 -0.65 -18.79
CA LYS A 54 -11.29 0.66 -18.15
C LYS A 54 -10.08 1.57 -18.29
N LEU A 55 -8.87 1.00 -18.32
CA LEU A 55 -7.59 1.72 -18.36
C LEU A 55 -6.91 1.58 -19.73
N LYS A 56 -7.70 1.64 -20.82
CA LYS A 56 -7.22 1.44 -22.20
C LYS A 56 -6.02 2.31 -22.58
N HIS A 57 -5.93 3.51 -22.00
CA HIS A 57 -4.83 4.45 -22.24
C HIS A 57 -3.50 4.05 -21.56
N LEU A 58 -3.57 3.28 -20.46
CA LEU A 58 -2.40 2.86 -19.68
C LEU A 58 -1.92 1.46 -20.05
N CYS A 59 -2.74 0.67 -20.73
CA CYS A 59 -2.36 -0.66 -21.17
C CYS A 59 -1.61 -0.61 -22.50
N PRO A 60 -0.37 -1.13 -22.58
CA PRO A 60 0.31 -1.27 -23.86
C PRO A 60 -0.50 -2.19 -24.78
N LYS A 61 -0.65 -1.76 -26.04
CA LYS A 61 -1.12 -2.60 -27.13
C LYS A 61 0.00 -3.60 -27.40
N ILE A 62 -0.20 -4.84 -26.97
CA ILE A 62 0.66 -5.98 -27.33
C ILE A 62 0.26 -6.39 -28.74
#